data_AF-A0AAD7UKK1-F1
#
_entry.id   AF-A0AAD7UKK1-F1
#
_cell.length_a   1.000
_cell.length_b   1.000
_cell.length_c   1.000
_cell.angle_alpha   90.00
_cell.angle_beta   90.00
_cell.angle_gamma   90.00
#
_symmetry.space_group_name_H-M   'P 1'
#
loop_
_entity.id
_entity.type
_entity.pdbx_description
1 polymer ?
#
loop_
_entity_poly.entity_id
_entity_poly.type
_entity_poly.pdbx_seq_one_letter_code
_entity_poly.pdbx_strand_id
1 'polypeptide(L)' 'MPAPRAQRLRSDKYASNINKRGNVSTGKAEKRSTARAVGPFVVGFFLFVVVGSAILQILQTAAMGSRT' A
#
# COMPACT_ATOMS: atom_id res chain seq x y z
N MET A 1 -40.89 -15.88 25.84
CA MET A 1 -40.75 -15.96 24.36
C MET A 1 -39.30 -16.31 24.04
N PRO A 2 -39.02 -17.33 23.20
CA PRO A 2 -37.64 -17.65 22.83
C PRO A 2 -37.04 -16.52 21.98
N ALA A 3 -35.76 -16.20 22.19
CA ALA A 3 -35.07 -15.15 21.44
C ALA A 3 -35.12 -15.43 19.92
N PRO A 4 -35.30 -14.38 19.07
CA PRO A 4 -35.32 -14.53 17.62
C PRO A 4 -34.11 -15.32 17.12
N ARG A 5 -34.30 -16.22 16.16
CA ARG A 5 -33.23 -17.09 15.61
C ARG A 5 -31.99 -16.30 15.18
N ALA A 6 -32.19 -15.09 14.64
CA ALA A 6 -31.11 -14.19 14.26
C ALA A 6 -30.22 -13.75 15.45
N GLN A 7 -30.80 -13.58 16.63
CA GLN A 7 -30.08 -13.15 17.83
C GLN A 7 -29.27 -14.30 18.43
N ARG A 8 -29.76 -15.54 18.33
CA ARG A 8 -29.02 -16.75 18.71
C ARG A 8 -27.79 -16.96 17.82
N LEU A 9 -27.97 -16.92 16.49
CA LEU A 9 -26.84 -17.02 15.54
C LEU A 9 -25.77 -15.95 15.76
N ARG A 10 -26.16 -14.73 16.09
CA ARG A 10 -25.22 -13.65 16.42
C ARG A 10 -24.43 -13.99 17.69
N SER A 11 -25.12 -14.41 18.74
CA SER A 11 -24.51 -14.79 20.02
C SER A 11 -23.50 -15.94 19.86
N ASP A 12 -23.85 -16.96 19.06
CA ASP A 12 -22.99 -18.12 18.79
C ASP A 12 -21.70 -17.72 18.05
N LYS A 13 -21.79 -16.78 17.09
CA LYS A 13 -20.61 -16.23 16.38
C LYS A 13 -19.66 -15.51 17.33
N TYR A 14 -20.18 -14.68 18.23
CA TYR A 14 -19.35 -13.95 19.20
C TYR A 14 -18.78 -14.87 20.29
N ALA A 15 -19.54 -15.88 20.72
CA ALA A 15 -19.08 -16.88 21.67
C ALA A 15 -17.87 -17.67 21.16
N SER A 16 -17.84 -18.00 19.86
CA SER A 16 -16.71 -18.69 19.21
C SER A 16 -15.39 -17.90 19.18
N ASN A 17 -15.45 -16.59 19.43
CA ASN A 17 -14.28 -15.71 19.45
C ASN A 17 -13.69 -15.50 20.86
N ILE A 18 -14.36 -15.96 21.92
CA ILE A 18 -13.91 -15.80 23.32
C ILE A 18 -12.60 -16.57 23.57
N ASN A 19 -12.45 -17.75 22.96
CA ASN A 19 -11.22 -18.56 23.04
C ASN A 19 -10.13 -18.12 22.05
N LYS A 20 -10.40 -17.13 21.18
CA LYS A 20 -9.43 -16.57 20.20
C LYS A 20 -8.77 -15.29 20.71
N ARG A 21 -8.65 -15.13 22.04
CA ARG A 21 -7.91 -14.02 22.67
C ARG A 21 -6.48 -14.03 22.13
N GLY A 22 -6.09 -12.98 21.41
CA GLY A 22 -4.76 -12.81 20.83
C GLY A 22 -4.64 -13.12 19.33
N ASN A 23 -5.62 -13.80 18.71
CA ASN A 23 -5.68 -14.01 17.25
C ASN A 23 -6.99 -13.42 16.69
N VAL A 24 -7.33 -12.22 17.12
CA VAL A 24 -8.35 -11.41 16.45
C VAL A 24 -7.69 -10.81 15.22
N SER A 25 -8.33 -10.93 14.05
CA SER A 25 -7.84 -10.30 12.83
C SER A 25 -7.71 -8.80 13.09
N THR A 26 -6.49 -8.34 13.36
CA THR A 26 -6.09 -6.94 13.37
C THR A 26 -6.38 -6.44 11.97
N GLY A 27 -7.58 -5.89 11.74
CA GLY A 27 -8.09 -5.63 10.40
C GLY A 27 -7.24 -4.62 9.62
N LYS A 28 -7.79 -3.46 9.28
CA LYS A 28 -7.04 -2.47 8.49
C LYS A 28 -5.78 -1.92 9.18
N ALA A 29 -5.57 -2.22 10.47
CA ALA A 29 -4.43 -1.76 11.26
C ALA A 29 -3.11 -2.47 10.89
N GLU A 30 -3.13 -3.80 10.65
CA GLU A 30 -1.91 -4.54 10.29
C GLU A 30 -1.46 -4.20 8.87
N LYS A 31 -2.41 -4.09 7.93
CA LYS A 31 -2.17 -3.61 6.55
C LYS A 31 -1.57 -2.19 6.47
N ARG A 32 -1.73 -1.37 7.51
CA ARG A 32 -1.22 0.01 7.55
C ARG A 32 0.25 0.08 8.00
N SER A 33 0.73 -0.96 8.68
CA SER A 33 2.08 -0.99 9.25
C SER A 33 3.18 -1.29 8.23
N THR A 34 2.86 -1.97 7.13
CA THR A 34 3.86 -2.45 6.16
C THR A 34 4.17 -1.45 5.03
N ALA A 35 3.35 -0.42 4.77
CA ALA A 35 3.40 0.24 3.47
C ALA A 35 3.33 1.77 3.48
N ARG A 36 4.24 2.40 4.24
CA ARG A 36 4.94 3.63 3.77
C ARG A 36 5.86 3.32 2.57
N ALA A 37 5.56 2.26 1.83
CA ALA A 37 6.31 1.76 0.70
C ALA A 37 5.91 2.64 -0.48
N VAL A 38 6.80 3.54 -0.86
CA VAL A 38 6.83 4.06 -2.22
C VAL A 38 6.64 2.87 -3.16
N GLY A 39 5.57 2.91 -3.93
CA GLY A 39 5.21 1.78 -4.78
C GLY A 39 6.31 1.54 -5.82
N PRO A 40 6.49 0.29 -6.31
CA PRO A 40 7.50 -0.02 -7.31
C PRO A 40 7.39 0.86 -8.56
N PHE A 41 6.19 1.28 -8.93
CA PHE A 41 5.95 2.24 -10.01
C PHE A 41 6.51 3.64 -9.72
N VAL A 42 6.40 4.14 -8.48
CA VAL A 42 6.93 5.47 -8.10
C VAL A 42 8.45 5.45 -8.11
N VAL A 43 9.07 4.36 -7.63
CA VAL A 43 10.52 4.18 -7.68
C VAL A 43 11.02 4.09 -9.13
N GLY A 44 10.33 3.30 -9.97
CA GLY A 44 10.66 3.21 -11.40
C GLY A 44 10.51 4.54 -12.14
N PHE A 45 9.42 5.28 -11.87
CA PHE A 45 9.21 6.61 -12.43
C PHE A 45 10.30 7.60 -11.98
N PHE A 46 10.65 7.59 -10.70
CA PHE A 46 11.69 8.47 -10.17
C PHE A 46 13.04 8.22 -10.86
N LEU A 47 13.45 6.96 -11.02
CA LEU A 47 14.69 6.60 -11.72
C LEU A 47 14.66 7.00 -13.20
N PHE A 48 13.53 6.77 -13.89
CA PHE A 48 13.36 7.16 -15.29
C PHE A 48 13.50 8.67 -15.48
N VAL A 49 12.83 9.48 -14.65
CA VAL A 49 12.90 10.94 -14.76
C VAL A 49 14.31 11.45 -14.45
N VAL A 50 14.95 10.94 -13.39
CA VAL A 50 16.32 11.36 -13.01
C VAL A 50 17.31 11.06 -14.13
N VAL A 51 17.37 9.81 -14.61
CA VAL A 51 18.32 9.40 -15.66
C VAL A 51 17.97 10.04 -17.01
N GLY A 52 16.68 10.06 -17.38
CA GLY A 52 16.21 10.64 -18.63
C GLY A 52 16.52 12.13 -18.75
N SER A 53 16.40 12.89 -17.66
CA SER A 53 16.74 14.32 -17.65
C SER A 53 18.23 14.58 -17.91
N ALA A 54 19.12 13.76 -17.34
CA ALA A 54 20.56 13.89 -17.53
C ALA A 54 20.97 13.61 -18.99
N ILE A 55 20.38 12.58 -19.62
CA ILE A 55 20.65 12.26 -21.03
C ILE A 55 20.24 13.42 -21.94
N LEU A 56 19.02 13.95 -21.74
CA LEU A 56 18.54 15.09 -22.53
C LEU A 56 19.38 16.34 -22.32
N GLN A 57 19.84 16.60 -21.09
CA GLN A 57 20.76 17.69 -20.79
C GLN A 57 22.09 17.53 -21.54
N ILE A 58 22.71 16.35 -21.53
CA ILE A 58 23.97 16.10 -22.24
C ILE A 58 23.79 16.34 -23.75
N LEU A 59 22.71 15.84 -24.35
CA LEU A 59 22.41 16.05 -25.77
C LEU A 59 22.18 17.53 -26.09
N GLN A 60 21.45 18.25 -25.23
CA GLN A 60 21.24 19.69 -25.38
C GLN A 60 22.55 20.47 -25.22
N THR A 61 23.37 20.16 -24.21
CA THR A 61 24.67 20.81 -24.00
C THR A 61 25.61 20.58 -25.18
N ALA A 62 25.68 19.36 -25.71
CA ALA A 62 26.48 19.05 -26.90
C ALA A 62 25.98 19.77 -28.16
N ALA A 63 24.65 19.83 -28.37
CA ALA A 63 24.05 20.54 -29.49
C ALA A 63 24.16 22.08 -29.36
N MET A 64 24.14 22.60 -28.13
CA MET A 64 24.26 24.03 -27.85
C MET A 64 25.71 24.53 -27.97
N GLY A 65 26.70 23.72 -27.57
CA GLY A 65 28.12 24.02 -27.78
C GLY A 65 28.55 24.07 -29.25
N SER A 66 27.70 23.60 -30.18
CA SER A 66 27.92 23.67 -31.63
C SER A 66 27.32 24.92 -32.30
N ARG A 67 26.63 25.79 -31.55
CA ARG A 67 25.89 26.96 -32.09
C ARG A 67 26.56 28.32 -31.83
N THR A 68 27.84 28.32 -31.45
CA THR A 68 28.72 29.50 -31.37
C THR A 68 29.96 29.26 -32.19
#